data_AF-A0AAU4TR89-F1
#
_entry.id   AF-A0AAU4TR89-F1
#
_cell.length_a   1.000
_cell.length_b   1.000
_cell.length_c   1.000
_cell.angle_alpha   90.00
_cell.angle_beta   90.00
_cell.angle_gamma   90.00
#
_symmetry.space_group_name_H-M   'P 1'
#
loop_
_entity.id
_entity.type
_entity.pdbx_description
1 polymer ?
#
loop_
_entity_poly.entity_id
_entity_poly.type
_entity_poly.pdbx_seq_one_letter_code
_entity_poly.pdbx_strand_id
1 'polypeptide(L)'
;MSRFRTLRRAWFDEIAEELAWLLEDLSPAVADAVPKDLGPRNLVSATVLARVAQADMECQDIAFVAGGLVCLAGAQGVRAPERVEEVEELWTALREPTVPLLRSWWREPLGEGLLAHWAEIRAEEVGWTRVHQELRERWSLDSDGIWRRGLMAVEGPDGDWRGFFDHLEAATAGQEAAYARMLVTRWPSLAEEIEAFASEKADELAAVPHLDLVHRERALADALTAVAAGNLEQGGGELPAALCAVLPSIRDTGKSYLAWLDGEFTERLTPLERAYLGLGAAEAARCEAYLRQYADIWCAPESGTLPTPVFTEEDYAPLKPAERPRAVAPEWMAMVAKVYSEDAQFGWTGTIGSQPWWLYAAESGIESAAAMRFKHDGQVRIGHRTLDDPHDMLVGLPPDDPHAQNLIMRFRYDVEDPHEMCELLVLARAGRVRLGFLVRDAGGGFRVLRVVSVPVPPALREAMRGKALRALDAMTGADPRKLAVLIAPEAGGRAAGERGESPAEDVDDTWGDAVDGGLFPRGDTLF
;
A
#
# COMPACT_ATOMS: atom_id res chain seq x y z
N MET A 1 28.91 -16.80 2.90
CA MET A 1 27.65 -16.03 2.82
C MET A 1 27.19 -16.06 1.37
N SER A 2 25.95 -16.45 1.07
CA SER A 2 25.46 -16.55 -0.32
C SER A 2 25.38 -15.16 -0.98
N ARG A 3 25.40 -15.11 -2.32
CA ARG A 3 25.25 -13.86 -3.09
C ARG A 3 23.96 -13.11 -2.71
N PHE A 4 22.87 -13.84 -2.56
CA PHE A 4 21.58 -13.30 -2.11
C PHE A 4 21.69 -12.59 -0.75
N ARG A 5 22.24 -13.24 0.28
CA ARG A 5 22.41 -12.63 1.62
C ARG A 5 23.26 -11.35 1.58
N THR A 6 24.29 -11.35 0.76
CA THR A 6 25.18 -10.18 0.60
C THR A 6 24.44 -9.00 -0.04
N LEU A 7 23.71 -9.25 -1.12
CA LEU A 7 22.91 -8.22 -1.81
C LEU A 7 21.74 -7.73 -0.95
N ARG A 8 21.08 -8.64 -0.22
CA ARG A 8 19.98 -8.32 0.72
C ARG A 8 20.47 -7.38 1.81
N ARG A 9 21.59 -7.70 2.46
CA ARG A 9 22.18 -6.88 3.51
C ARG A 9 22.55 -5.49 3.00
N ALA A 10 23.28 -5.41 1.88
CA ALA A 10 23.69 -4.12 1.31
C ALA A 10 22.50 -3.21 0.97
N TRP A 11 21.42 -3.79 0.45
CA TRP A 11 20.20 -3.05 0.12
C TRP A 11 19.47 -2.52 1.36
N PHE A 12 19.33 -3.33 2.41
CA PHE A 12 18.76 -2.86 3.67
C PHE A 12 19.63 -1.82 4.37
N ASP A 13 20.96 -1.96 4.32
CA ASP A 13 21.91 -0.99 4.86
C ASP A 13 21.74 0.38 4.15
N GLU A 14 21.59 0.39 2.81
CA GLU A 14 21.36 1.61 2.01
C GLU A 14 20.04 2.30 2.37
N ILE A 15 18.92 1.55 2.41
CA ILE A 15 17.61 2.10 2.82
C ILE A 15 17.66 2.63 4.26
N ALA A 16 18.32 1.90 5.16
CA ALA A 16 18.43 2.31 6.55
C ALA A 16 19.25 3.60 6.70
N GLU A 17 20.32 3.76 5.93
CA GLU A 17 21.11 4.99 5.90
C GLU A 17 20.31 6.19 5.36
N GLU A 18 19.60 6.02 4.24
CA GLU A 18 18.75 7.07 3.64
C GLU A 18 17.68 7.56 4.62
N LEU A 19 16.93 6.64 5.21
CA LEU A 19 15.83 6.99 6.13
C LEU A 19 16.32 7.48 7.48
N ALA A 20 17.49 7.01 7.97
CA ALA A 20 18.08 7.55 9.18
C ALA A 20 18.53 9.00 8.99
N TRP A 21 19.17 9.30 7.86
CA TRP A 21 19.55 10.67 7.52
C TRP A 21 18.32 11.57 7.39
N LEU A 22 17.26 11.07 6.75
CA LEU A 22 16.00 11.79 6.65
C LEU A 22 15.34 12.05 8.00
N LEU A 23 15.38 11.09 8.95
CA LEU A 23 14.88 11.33 10.30
C LEU A 23 15.69 12.44 11.00
N GLU A 24 17.01 12.43 10.85
CA GLU A 24 17.89 13.46 11.41
C GLU A 24 17.58 14.85 10.83
N ASP A 25 17.24 14.94 9.54
CA ASP A 25 16.88 16.18 8.86
C ASP A 25 15.48 16.68 9.27
N LEU A 26 14.47 15.80 9.26
CA LEU A 26 13.08 16.17 9.54
C LEU A 26 12.83 16.41 11.04
N SER A 27 13.46 15.63 11.93
CA SER A 27 13.27 15.74 13.37
C SER A 27 14.53 15.33 14.14
N PRO A 28 15.49 16.26 14.32
CA PRO A 28 16.69 16.01 15.11
C PRO A 28 16.40 15.52 16.53
N ALA A 29 15.32 16.03 17.15
CA ALA A 29 14.91 15.65 18.50
C ALA A 29 14.51 14.17 18.61
N VAL A 30 13.78 13.64 17.62
CA VAL A 30 13.44 12.21 17.57
C VAL A 30 14.67 11.38 17.25
N ALA A 31 15.52 11.81 16.31
CA ALA A 31 16.74 11.11 15.93
C ALA A 31 17.75 10.96 17.10
N ASP A 32 17.89 11.99 17.92
CA ASP A 32 18.75 11.99 19.11
C ASP A 32 18.17 11.13 20.25
N ALA A 33 16.85 10.95 20.27
CA ALA A 33 16.16 10.10 21.23
C ALA A 33 16.24 8.60 20.92
N VAL A 34 16.64 8.22 19.70
CA VAL A 34 16.76 6.82 19.28
C VAL A 34 17.76 6.08 20.20
N PRO A 35 17.34 4.97 20.83
CA PRO A 35 18.19 4.23 21.75
C PRO A 35 19.40 3.60 21.05
N LYS A 36 20.52 3.52 21.79
CA LYS A 36 21.78 2.94 21.30
C LYS A 36 21.95 1.46 21.65
N ASP A 37 21.04 0.89 22.45
CA ASP A 37 21.11 -0.48 22.97
C ASP A 37 20.32 -1.51 22.15
N LEU A 38 19.64 -1.09 21.08
CA LEU A 38 18.80 -1.96 20.23
C LEU A 38 19.51 -2.43 18.94
N GLY A 39 20.83 -2.33 18.84
CA GLY A 39 21.58 -2.74 17.65
C GLY A 39 21.97 -1.58 16.73
N PRO A 40 22.12 -1.78 15.41
CA PRO A 40 22.59 -0.74 14.49
C PRO A 40 21.69 0.51 14.50
N ARG A 41 22.26 1.67 14.85
CA ARG A 41 21.50 2.92 15.05
C ARG A 41 20.72 3.33 13.80
N ASN A 42 21.33 3.26 12.61
CA ASN A 42 20.66 3.65 11.37
C ASN A 42 19.40 2.81 11.12
N LEU A 43 19.47 1.49 11.34
CA LEU A 43 18.32 0.61 11.18
C LEU A 43 17.21 0.89 12.20
N VAL A 44 17.56 1.22 13.44
CA VAL A 44 16.56 1.61 14.46
C VAL A 44 15.92 2.95 14.08
N SER A 45 16.72 3.95 13.68
CA SER A 45 16.22 5.25 13.21
C SER A 45 15.29 5.12 12.00
N ALA A 46 15.70 4.36 10.98
CA ALA A 46 14.90 4.09 9.80
C ALA A 46 13.57 3.41 10.15
N THR A 47 13.61 2.39 11.01
CA THR A 47 12.41 1.70 11.51
C THR A 47 11.48 2.67 12.26
N VAL A 48 12.02 3.58 13.07
CA VAL A 48 11.22 4.62 13.76
C VAL A 48 10.52 5.52 12.77
N LEU A 49 11.24 6.09 11.80
CA LEU A 49 10.66 6.98 10.81
C LEU A 49 9.55 6.29 9.99
N ALA A 50 9.83 5.08 9.50
CA ALA A 50 8.88 4.32 8.71
C ALA A 50 7.60 3.98 9.51
N ARG A 51 7.74 3.58 10.78
CA ARG A 51 6.60 3.28 11.65
C ARG A 51 5.80 4.52 12.04
N VAL A 52 6.46 5.65 12.28
CA VAL A 52 5.76 6.93 12.52
C VAL A 52 4.99 7.36 11.27
N ALA A 53 5.58 7.22 10.08
CA ALA A 53 4.90 7.52 8.81
C ALA A 53 3.71 6.57 8.56
N GLN A 54 3.85 5.28 8.86
CA GLN A 54 2.76 4.30 8.82
C GLN A 54 1.63 4.68 9.79
N ALA A 55 1.97 5.04 11.03
CA ALA A 55 0.99 5.41 12.04
C ALA A 55 0.21 6.67 11.64
N ASP A 56 0.84 7.65 10.97
CA ASP A 56 0.15 8.77 10.34
C ASP A 56 -0.86 8.23 9.32
N MET A 57 -0.46 7.41 8.35
CA MET A 57 -1.37 6.86 7.31
C MET A 57 -2.58 6.12 7.92
N GLU A 58 -2.36 5.40 9.02
CA GLU A 58 -3.39 4.67 9.76
C GLU A 58 -4.27 5.57 10.65
N CYS A 59 -3.97 6.87 10.72
CA CYS A 59 -4.59 7.84 11.64
C CYS A 59 -4.58 7.32 13.09
N GLN A 60 -3.45 6.76 13.53
CA GLN A 60 -3.30 6.36 14.93
C GLN A 60 -3.30 7.58 15.85
N ASP A 61 -3.68 7.37 17.11
CA ASP A 61 -3.63 8.42 18.13
C ASP A 61 -2.19 8.89 18.34
N ILE A 62 -1.97 10.21 18.25
CA ILE A 62 -0.64 10.81 18.42
C ILE A 62 -0.02 10.49 19.78
N ALA A 63 -0.83 10.45 20.85
CA ALA A 63 -0.37 10.14 22.19
C ALA A 63 0.05 8.68 22.30
N PHE A 64 -0.61 7.78 21.56
CA PHE A 64 -0.19 6.38 21.47
C PHE A 64 1.16 6.24 20.76
N VAL A 65 1.37 6.96 19.66
CA VAL A 65 2.63 6.94 18.90
C VAL A 65 3.78 7.56 19.70
N ALA A 66 3.54 8.70 20.36
CA ALA A 66 4.47 9.33 21.29
C ALA A 66 4.83 8.40 22.46
N GLY A 67 3.83 7.71 23.02
CA GLY A 67 4.03 6.65 24.01
C GLY A 67 4.91 5.50 23.50
N GLY A 68 4.77 5.14 22.22
CA GLY A 68 5.66 4.21 21.53
C GLY A 68 7.12 4.67 21.52
N LEU A 69 7.39 5.94 21.23
CA LEU A 69 8.75 6.52 21.28
C LEU A 69 9.33 6.53 22.70
N VAL A 70 8.48 6.76 23.71
CA VAL A 70 8.87 6.68 25.12
C VAL A 70 9.24 5.24 25.51
N CYS A 71 8.40 4.25 25.15
CA CYS A 71 8.68 2.82 25.36
C CYS A 71 9.97 2.41 24.65
N LEU A 72 10.20 2.91 23.43
CA LEU A 72 11.40 2.64 22.65
C LEU A 72 12.66 3.12 23.36
N ALA A 73 12.62 4.23 24.10
CA ALA A 73 13.74 4.70 24.92
C ALA A 73 13.97 3.87 26.22
N GLY A 74 13.10 2.91 26.52
CA GLY A 74 13.16 2.09 27.73
C GLY A 74 12.66 2.80 28.98
N ALA A 75 12.06 3.98 28.84
CA ALA A 75 11.45 4.70 29.94
C ALA A 75 10.05 4.14 30.21
N GLN A 76 9.82 3.56 31.39
CA GLN A 76 8.51 3.12 31.84
C GLN A 76 8.04 3.96 33.04
N GLY A 77 6.82 4.50 32.98
CA GLY A 77 6.12 5.13 34.11
C GLY A 77 5.78 6.62 33.95
N VAL A 78 5.05 7.17 34.94
CA VAL A 78 4.43 8.52 35.02
C VAL A 78 5.42 9.70 34.94
N ARG A 79 6.72 9.45 34.73
CA ARG A 79 7.78 10.49 34.71
C ARG A 79 8.47 10.65 33.36
N ALA A 80 8.12 9.86 32.34
CA ALA A 80 8.65 10.07 31.02
C ALA A 80 8.00 11.31 30.38
N PRO A 81 8.77 12.20 29.72
CA PRO A 81 8.19 13.32 29.00
C PRO A 81 7.30 12.78 27.88
N GLU A 82 6.09 13.32 27.76
CA GLU A 82 5.23 13.08 26.60
C GLU A 82 5.93 13.65 25.37
N ARG A 83 6.05 12.83 24.32
CA ARG A 83 6.74 13.19 23.06
C ARG A 83 5.77 13.62 21.96
N VAL A 84 4.64 14.21 22.36
CA VAL A 84 3.53 14.50 21.44
C VAL A 84 3.93 15.58 20.44
N GLU A 85 4.57 16.65 20.92
CA GLU A 85 5.05 17.76 20.08
C GLU A 85 6.03 17.26 19.01
N GLU A 86 7.00 16.40 19.37
CA GLU A 86 7.96 15.90 18.38
C GLU A 86 7.33 14.99 17.31
N VAL A 87 6.30 14.21 17.68
CA VAL A 87 5.54 13.40 16.71
C VAL A 87 4.70 14.30 15.80
N GLU A 88 4.10 15.36 16.34
CA GLU A 88 3.27 16.30 15.58
C GLU A 88 4.11 17.05 14.54
N GLU A 89 5.27 17.56 14.93
CA GLU A 89 6.23 18.20 14.04
C GLU A 89 6.69 17.24 12.94
N LEU A 90 7.07 16.01 13.31
CA LEU A 90 7.51 15.01 12.34
C LEU A 90 6.39 14.61 11.37
N TRP A 91 5.15 14.44 11.82
CA TRP A 91 4.02 14.16 10.94
C TRP A 91 3.69 15.31 10.00
N THR A 92 3.81 16.55 10.49
CA THR A 92 3.65 17.74 9.66
C THR A 92 4.70 17.75 8.55
N ALA A 93 5.96 17.47 8.89
CA ALA A 93 7.06 17.38 7.93
C ALA A 93 6.88 16.20 6.94
N LEU A 94 6.42 15.04 7.40
CA LEU A 94 6.15 13.85 6.58
C LEU A 94 4.98 14.00 5.60
N ARG A 95 4.18 15.05 5.76
CA ARG A 95 3.12 15.38 4.80
C ARG A 95 3.65 16.12 3.60
N GLU A 96 4.86 16.68 3.65
CA GLU A 96 5.55 17.23 2.49
C GLU A 96 5.96 16.12 1.51
N PRO A 97 5.87 16.35 0.19
CA PRO A 97 5.93 15.26 -0.78
C PRO A 97 7.37 15.09 -1.26
N THR A 98 8.18 14.28 -0.56
CA THR A 98 9.64 14.29 -0.83
C THR A 98 10.30 12.92 -1.02
N VAL A 99 9.78 11.82 -0.44
CA VAL A 99 10.51 10.54 -0.46
C VAL A 99 9.69 9.35 -1.00
N PRO A 100 10.14 8.70 -2.10
CA PRO A 100 9.42 7.58 -2.71
C PRO A 100 9.10 6.42 -1.76
N LEU A 101 10.04 6.06 -0.88
CA LEU A 101 9.87 4.99 0.11
C LEU A 101 8.82 5.33 1.18
N LEU A 102 8.55 6.62 1.42
CA LEU A 102 7.54 7.10 2.36
C LEU A 102 6.22 7.48 1.70
N ARG A 103 6.03 7.14 0.41
CA ARG A 103 4.72 7.24 -0.25
C ARG A 103 3.73 6.33 0.47
N SER A 104 2.47 6.75 0.56
CA SER A 104 1.44 6.04 1.36
C SER A 104 1.41 4.53 1.09
N TRP A 105 1.56 4.11 -0.16
CA TRP A 105 1.52 2.70 -0.54
C TRP A 105 2.76 1.86 -0.22
N TRP A 106 3.84 2.48 0.27
CA TRP A 106 5.04 1.78 0.74
C TRP A 106 5.18 1.80 2.26
N ARG A 107 4.46 2.68 2.97
CA ARG A 107 4.67 2.93 4.42
C ARG A 107 4.50 1.69 5.30
N GLU A 108 3.42 0.93 5.14
CA GLU A 108 3.20 -0.30 5.93
C GLU A 108 4.23 -1.39 5.60
N PRO A 109 4.42 -1.80 4.31
CA PRO A 109 5.47 -2.75 3.96
C PRO A 109 6.86 -2.34 4.45
N LEU A 110 7.21 -1.05 4.37
CA LEU A 110 8.49 -0.51 4.80
C LEU A 110 8.66 -0.59 6.32
N GLY A 111 7.69 -0.11 7.08
CA GLY A 111 7.73 -0.13 8.55
C GLY A 111 7.85 -1.55 9.10
N GLU A 112 7.02 -2.46 8.60
CA GLU A 112 7.04 -3.87 9.02
C GLU A 112 8.28 -4.61 8.49
N GLY A 113 8.75 -4.29 7.28
CA GLY A 113 9.92 -4.91 6.69
C GLY A 113 11.23 -4.53 7.38
N LEU A 114 11.42 -3.25 7.71
CA LEU A 114 12.58 -2.79 8.48
C LEU A 114 12.56 -3.35 9.91
N LEU A 115 11.38 -3.45 10.53
CA LEU A 115 11.25 -4.07 11.85
C LEU A 115 11.55 -5.57 11.83
N ALA A 116 11.10 -6.29 10.81
CA ALA A 116 11.44 -7.70 10.60
C ALA A 116 12.96 -7.88 10.42
N HIS A 117 13.58 -7.05 9.58
CA HIS A 117 15.03 -7.09 9.36
C HIS A 117 15.83 -6.74 10.62
N TRP A 118 15.38 -5.74 11.39
CA TRP A 118 15.91 -5.43 12.72
C TRP A 118 15.82 -6.64 13.65
N ALA A 119 14.69 -7.32 13.70
CA ALA A 119 14.48 -8.48 14.56
C ALA A 119 15.44 -9.63 14.20
N GLU A 120 15.66 -9.88 12.90
CA GLU A 120 16.62 -10.88 12.43
C GLU A 120 18.06 -10.55 12.88
N ILE A 121 18.55 -9.33 12.61
CA ILE A 121 19.90 -8.91 13.02
C ILE A 121 20.03 -8.96 14.54
N ARG A 122 19.01 -8.48 15.25
CA ARG A 122 19.02 -8.45 16.71
C ARG A 122 19.01 -9.87 17.30
N ALA A 123 18.33 -10.82 16.66
CA ALA A 123 18.30 -12.21 17.11
C ALA A 123 19.67 -12.87 17.01
N GLU A 124 20.51 -12.50 16.04
CA GLU A 124 21.90 -12.98 15.96
C GLU A 124 22.75 -12.50 17.15
N GLU A 125 22.46 -11.30 17.69
CA GLU A 125 23.19 -10.71 18.81
C GLU A 125 22.73 -11.24 20.18
N VAL A 126 21.42 -11.31 20.40
CA VAL A 126 20.83 -11.55 21.73
C VAL A 126 19.85 -12.73 21.81
N GLY A 127 19.57 -13.39 20.68
CA GLY A 127 18.63 -14.51 20.57
C GLY A 127 17.16 -14.09 20.46
N TRP A 128 16.36 -14.94 19.79
CA TRP A 128 14.93 -14.70 19.52
C TRP A 128 14.08 -14.48 20.78
N THR A 129 14.41 -15.12 21.91
CA THR A 129 13.67 -14.91 23.16
C THR A 129 13.77 -13.47 23.63
N ARG A 130 14.96 -12.86 23.54
CA ARG A 130 15.16 -11.46 23.91
C ARG A 130 14.51 -10.53 22.90
N VAL A 131 14.61 -10.82 21.60
CA VAL A 131 13.94 -10.05 20.53
C VAL A 131 12.42 -10.04 20.74
N HIS A 132 11.81 -11.18 21.05
CA HIS A 132 10.36 -11.25 21.31
C HIS A 132 9.96 -10.36 22.49
N GLN A 133 10.78 -10.29 23.54
CA GLN A 133 10.58 -9.39 24.65
C GLN A 133 10.73 -7.91 24.22
N GLU A 134 11.78 -7.58 23.46
CA GLU A 134 12.03 -6.22 22.97
C GLU A 134 10.94 -5.75 21.99
N LEU A 135 10.40 -6.63 21.14
CA LEU A 135 9.25 -6.33 20.27
C LEU A 135 8.00 -5.93 21.08
N ARG A 136 7.77 -6.58 22.22
CA ARG A 136 6.65 -6.26 23.11
C ARG A 136 6.87 -5.00 23.92
N GLU A 137 8.04 -4.90 24.56
CA GLU A 137 8.32 -3.87 25.56
C GLU A 137 8.80 -2.55 24.96
N ARG A 138 9.57 -2.61 23.87
CA ARG A 138 10.22 -1.43 23.25
C ARG A 138 9.49 -0.98 22.00
N TRP A 139 8.94 -1.91 21.23
CA TRP A 139 8.25 -1.63 19.97
C TRP A 139 6.72 -1.64 20.10
N SER A 140 6.20 -1.81 21.32
CA SER A 140 4.78 -1.79 21.70
C SER A 140 3.90 -2.72 20.86
N LEU A 141 4.42 -3.89 20.48
CA LEU A 141 3.65 -4.89 19.74
C LEU A 141 3.01 -5.92 20.66
N ASP A 142 1.78 -6.31 20.36
CA ASP A 142 1.11 -7.44 20.98
C ASP A 142 1.62 -8.78 20.42
N SER A 143 1.57 -9.85 21.22
CA SER A 143 2.05 -11.17 20.78
C SER A 143 1.33 -11.66 19.52
N ASP A 144 0.01 -11.45 19.42
CA ASP A 144 -0.76 -11.85 18.24
C ASP A 144 -0.33 -11.06 17.00
N GLY A 145 -0.09 -9.76 17.14
CA GLY A 145 0.44 -8.92 16.08
C GLY A 145 1.83 -9.35 15.61
N ILE A 146 2.73 -9.73 16.53
CA ILE A 146 4.07 -10.24 16.18
C ILE A 146 3.98 -11.45 15.24
N TRP A 147 3.10 -12.41 15.57
CA TRP A 147 2.94 -13.64 14.79
C TRP A 147 2.19 -13.43 13.48
N ARG A 148 1.07 -12.68 13.51
CA ARG A 148 0.27 -12.39 12.29
C ARG A 148 1.08 -11.62 11.25
N ARG A 149 1.99 -10.76 11.70
CA ARG A 149 2.86 -9.94 10.83
C ARG A 149 4.10 -10.68 10.33
N GLY A 150 4.35 -11.91 10.80
CA GLY A 150 5.51 -12.71 10.38
C GLY A 150 6.85 -12.14 10.86
N LEU A 151 6.88 -11.49 12.03
CA LEU A 151 8.08 -10.84 12.58
C LEU A 151 8.99 -11.82 13.37
N MET A 152 8.65 -13.10 13.38
CA MET A 152 9.41 -14.17 14.01
C MET A 152 9.83 -15.18 12.95
N ALA A 153 11.00 -15.79 13.13
CA ALA A 153 11.45 -16.85 12.23
C ALA A 153 10.42 -17.99 12.14
N VAL A 154 10.17 -18.45 10.91
CA VAL A 154 9.41 -19.67 10.67
C VAL A 154 10.21 -20.86 11.21
N GLU A 155 9.60 -21.70 12.04
CA GLU A 155 10.25 -22.92 12.53
C GLU A 155 10.57 -23.86 11.34
N GLY A 156 11.85 -24.11 11.10
CA GLY A 156 12.32 -24.99 10.03
C GLY A 156 13.83 -24.93 9.85
N PRO A 157 14.45 -25.89 9.14
CA PRO A 157 15.85 -25.74 8.76
C PRO A 157 16.02 -24.46 7.94
N ASP A 158 17.10 -23.72 8.18
CA ASP A 158 17.53 -22.61 7.32
C ASP A 158 17.74 -23.15 5.90
N GLY A 159 16.70 -23.10 5.09
CA GLY A 159 16.83 -23.27 3.65
C GLY A 159 17.49 -22.02 3.12
N ASP A 160 18.83 -22.01 3.12
CA ASP A 160 19.62 -21.00 2.43
C ASP A 160 19.08 -20.84 1.00
N TRP A 161 18.95 -19.58 0.55
CA TRP A 161 18.63 -19.26 -0.83
C TRP A 161 19.43 -20.12 -1.81
N ARG A 162 18.74 -20.68 -2.81
CA ARG A 162 19.32 -21.54 -3.84
C ARG A 162 18.71 -21.21 -5.19
N GLY A 163 19.55 -20.99 -6.22
CA GLY A 163 19.08 -20.79 -7.59
C GLY A 163 18.55 -22.07 -8.22
N PHE A 164 17.89 -21.97 -9.38
CA PHE A 164 17.22 -23.10 -10.01
C PHE A 164 18.19 -24.23 -10.38
N PHE A 165 19.33 -23.92 -10.98
CA PHE A 165 20.31 -24.95 -11.34
C PHE A 165 20.90 -25.65 -10.12
N ASP A 166 21.20 -24.93 -9.04
CA ASP A 166 21.68 -25.53 -7.80
C ASP A 166 20.60 -26.41 -7.16
N HIS A 167 19.31 -26.02 -7.28
CA HIS A 167 18.18 -26.83 -6.85
C HIS A 167 18.07 -28.11 -7.67
N LEU A 168 18.23 -28.00 -8.99
CA LEU A 168 18.22 -29.14 -9.90
C LEU A 168 19.36 -30.12 -9.61
N GLU A 169 20.58 -29.64 -9.37
CA GLU A 169 21.74 -30.46 -8.99
C GLU A 169 21.55 -31.15 -7.63
N ALA A 170 20.88 -30.51 -6.69
CA ALA A 170 20.62 -31.11 -5.38
C ALA A 170 19.47 -32.14 -5.40
N ALA A 171 18.47 -31.94 -6.27
CA ALA A 171 17.30 -32.80 -6.38
C ALA A 171 17.52 -34.00 -7.31
N THR A 172 18.51 -33.94 -8.20
CA THR A 172 18.78 -34.97 -9.21
C THR A 172 20.20 -35.53 -9.09
N ALA A 173 20.40 -36.78 -9.50
CA ALA A 173 21.69 -37.48 -9.39
C ALA A 173 22.40 -37.68 -10.75
N GLY A 174 21.84 -37.14 -11.84
CA GLY A 174 22.29 -37.38 -13.21
C GLY A 174 22.87 -36.15 -13.90
N GLN A 175 22.60 -36.02 -15.20
CA GLN A 175 23.08 -34.93 -16.06
C GLN A 175 22.02 -33.86 -16.30
N GLU A 176 20.90 -33.87 -15.56
CA GLU A 176 19.76 -32.98 -15.73
C GLU A 176 20.16 -31.50 -15.77
N ALA A 177 20.97 -31.04 -14.81
CA ALA A 177 21.43 -29.65 -14.79
C ALA A 177 22.32 -29.29 -15.99
N ALA A 178 23.16 -30.21 -16.44
CA ALA A 178 23.98 -30.00 -17.63
C ALA A 178 23.11 -29.92 -18.90
N TYR A 179 22.10 -30.78 -19.02
CA TYR A 179 21.14 -30.74 -20.11
C TYR A 179 20.25 -29.49 -20.07
N ALA A 180 19.77 -29.06 -18.90
CA ALA A 180 19.00 -27.83 -18.75
C ALA A 180 19.82 -26.60 -19.17
N ARG A 181 21.10 -26.50 -18.73
CA ARG A 181 22.04 -25.46 -19.21
C ARG A 181 22.24 -25.53 -20.73
N MET A 182 22.31 -26.73 -21.30
CA MET A 182 22.40 -26.92 -22.75
C MET A 182 21.13 -26.39 -23.45
N LEU A 183 19.93 -26.60 -22.91
CA LEU A 183 18.69 -26.08 -23.52
C LEU A 183 18.69 -24.55 -23.58
N VAL A 184 19.05 -23.88 -22.48
CA VAL A 184 19.15 -22.41 -22.44
C VAL A 184 20.18 -21.89 -23.45
N THR A 185 21.32 -22.58 -23.59
CA THR A 185 22.39 -22.12 -24.49
C THR A 185 22.14 -22.46 -25.96
N ARG A 186 21.42 -23.54 -26.28
CA ARG A 186 21.16 -23.95 -27.67
C ARG A 186 19.92 -23.33 -28.30
N TRP A 187 18.99 -22.81 -27.52
CA TRP A 187 17.78 -22.17 -28.03
C TRP A 187 17.80 -20.67 -27.74
N PRO A 188 18.28 -19.85 -28.69
CA PRO A 188 18.28 -18.40 -28.55
C PRO A 188 16.90 -17.84 -28.18
N SER A 189 15.83 -18.39 -28.75
CA SER A 189 14.46 -17.98 -28.43
C SER A 189 14.08 -18.20 -26.97
N LEU A 190 14.60 -19.25 -26.33
CA LEU A 190 14.37 -19.52 -24.90
C LEU A 190 15.16 -18.53 -24.02
N ALA A 191 16.41 -18.26 -24.39
CA ALA A 191 17.21 -17.24 -23.70
C ALA A 191 16.59 -15.84 -23.85
N GLU A 192 16.10 -15.51 -25.05
CA GLU A 192 15.36 -14.27 -25.32
C GLU A 192 14.05 -14.19 -24.52
N GLU A 193 13.30 -15.29 -24.40
CA GLU A 193 12.07 -15.35 -23.59
C GLU A 193 12.36 -15.13 -22.09
N ILE A 194 13.40 -15.78 -21.56
CA ILE A 194 13.82 -15.61 -20.15
C ILE A 194 14.26 -14.16 -19.90
N GLU A 195 15.08 -13.58 -20.79
CA GLU A 195 15.55 -12.20 -20.65
C GLU A 195 14.42 -11.19 -20.87
N ALA A 196 13.50 -11.43 -21.80
CA ALA A 196 12.32 -10.58 -22.01
C ALA A 196 11.44 -10.57 -20.75
N PHE A 197 11.10 -11.74 -20.22
CA PHE A 197 10.32 -11.85 -18.98
C PHE A 197 11.02 -11.19 -17.81
N ALA A 198 12.33 -11.44 -17.61
CA ALA A 198 13.10 -10.83 -16.54
C ALA A 198 13.23 -9.29 -16.67
N SER A 199 13.07 -8.78 -17.89
CA SER A 199 13.08 -7.34 -18.19
C SER A 199 11.69 -6.70 -18.01
N GLU A 200 10.60 -7.47 -18.04
CA GLU A 200 9.20 -7.01 -17.88
C GLU A 200 8.77 -6.86 -16.39
N LYS A 201 9.64 -6.28 -15.56
CA LYS A 201 9.36 -6.01 -14.14
C LYS A 201 9.28 -4.52 -13.85
N ALA A 202 8.73 -4.16 -12.68
CA ALA A 202 8.78 -2.78 -12.20
C ALA A 202 10.23 -2.30 -12.02
N ASP A 203 10.50 -1.03 -12.31
CA ASP A 203 11.79 -0.39 -12.07
C ASP A 203 12.19 -0.48 -10.58
N GLU A 204 11.21 -0.43 -9.70
CA GLU A 204 11.31 -0.59 -8.26
C GLU A 204 11.89 -1.96 -7.89
N LEU A 205 11.46 -3.05 -8.54
CA LEU A 205 12.07 -4.38 -8.34
C LEU A 205 13.47 -4.45 -8.95
N ALA A 206 13.74 -3.68 -10.02
CA ALA A 206 15.09 -3.56 -10.57
C ALA A 206 16.08 -2.89 -9.60
N ALA A 207 15.60 -2.00 -8.74
CA ALA A 207 16.37 -1.37 -7.67
C ALA A 207 16.60 -2.29 -6.45
N VAL A 208 16.09 -3.53 -6.46
CA VAL A 208 16.28 -4.51 -5.37
C VAL A 208 17.07 -5.73 -5.87
N PRO A 209 18.42 -5.72 -5.85
CA PRO A 209 19.25 -6.68 -6.60
C PRO A 209 19.10 -8.15 -6.16
N HIS A 210 18.83 -8.40 -4.88
CA HIS A 210 18.65 -9.75 -4.37
C HIS A 210 17.29 -10.35 -4.81
N LEU A 211 16.25 -9.51 -4.96
CA LEU A 211 14.94 -9.94 -5.46
C LEU A 211 14.91 -9.99 -6.98
N ASP A 212 15.68 -9.15 -7.69
CA ASP A 212 15.92 -9.32 -9.13
C ASP A 212 16.48 -10.72 -9.42
N LEU A 213 17.46 -11.15 -8.62
CA LEU A 213 18.02 -12.49 -8.74
C LEU A 213 16.94 -13.58 -8.54
N VAL A 214 16.05 -13.41 -7.56
CA VAL A 214 14.91 -14.33 -7.36
C VAL A 214 13.97 -14.34 -8.57
N HIS A 215 13.63 -13.17 -9.10
CA HIS A 215 12.75 -13.02 -10.24
C HIS A 215 13.31 -13.67 -11.52
N ARG A 216 14.61 -13.49 -11.80
CA ARG A 216 15.31 -14.14 -12.91
C ARG A 216 15.32 -15.66 -12.78
N GLU A 217 15.56 -16.18 -11.58
CA GLU A 217 15.56 -17.63 -11.35
C GLU A 217 14.16 -18.24 -11.46
N ARG A 218 13.11 -17.49 -11.08
CA ARG A 218 11.71 -17.86 -11.37
C ARG A 218 11.48 -17.95 -12.88
N ALA A 219 11.83 -16.89 -13.62
CA ALA A 219 11.68 -16.83 -15.08
C ALA A 219 12.37 -18.01 -15.78
N LEU A 220 13.60 -18.31 -15.35
CA LEU A 220 14.38 -19.46 -15.82
C LEU A 220 13.66 -20.79 -15.55
N ALA A 221 13.18 -20.99 -14.32
CA ALA A 221 12.50 -22.22 -13.92
C ALA A 221 11.16 -22.40 -14.67
N ASP A 222 10.36 -21.34 -14.79
CA ASP A 222 9.09 -21.35 -15.55
C ASP A 222 9.33 -21.71 -17.01
N ALA A 223 10.25 -21.01 -17.68
CA ALA A 223 10.53 -21.22 -19.09
C ALA A 223 11.08 -22.63 -19.37
N LEU A 224 12.04 -23.11 -18.56
CA LEU A 224 12.56 -24.47 -18.70
C LEU A 224 11.50 -25.55 -18.40
N THR A 225 10.61 -25.30 -17.44
CA THR A 225 9.48 -26.20 -17.14
C THR A 225 8.51 -26.27 -18.31
N ALA A 226 8.17 -25.13 -18.91
CA ALA A 226 7.27 -25.03 -20.06
C ALA A 226 7.87 -25.71 -21.31
N VAL A 227 9.15 -25.43 -21.62
CA VAL A 227 9.85 -26.06 -22.75
C VAL A 227 9.94 -27.58 -22.57
N ALA A 228 10.26 -28.05 -21.36
CA ALA A 228 10.30 -29.49 -21.08
C ALA A 228 8.91 -30.14 -21.24
N ALA A 229 7.84 -29.50 -20.75
CA ALA A 229 6.48 -29.98 -20.92
C ALA A 229 6.05 -30.03 -22.40
N GLY A 230 6.26 -28.95 -23.16
CA GLY A 230 5.90 -28.89 -24.58
C GLY A 230 6.63 -29.93 -25.44
N ASN A 231 7.91 -30.17 -25.17
CA ASN A 231 8.67 -31.21 -25.88
C ASN A 231 8.21 -32.64 -25.54
N LEU A 232 7.77 -32.88 -24.30
CA LEU A 232 7.19 -34.16 -23.90
C LEU A 232 5.84 -34.41 -24.60
N GLU A 233 5.01 -33.38 -24.74
CA GLU A 233 3.73 -33.47 -25.46
C GLU A 233 3.91 -33.74 -26.95
N GLN A 234 4.94 -33.15 -27.57
CA GLN A 234 5.28 -33.35 -28.98
C GLN A 234 6.06 -34.66 -29.27
N GLY A 235 6.33 -35.48 -28.25
CA GLY A 235 7.00 -36.77 -28.39
C GLY A 235 8.52 -36.69 -28.64
N GLY A 236 9.14 -35.52 -28.43
CA GLY A 236 10.60 -35.34 -28.44
C GLY A 236 11.31 -35.62 -29.76
N GLY A 237 10.60 -35.60 -30.91
CA GLY A 237 11.07 -36.14 -32.19
C GLY A 237 12.36 -35.55 -32.77
N GLU A 238 12.72 -34.31 -32.42
CA GLU A 238 13.95 -33.65 -32.89
C GLU A 238 15.08 -33.62 -31.83
N LEU A 239 14.82 -34.14 -30.62
CA LEU A 239 15.77 -34.08 -29.52
C LEU A 239 16.61 -35.36 -29.37
N PRO A 240 17.88 -35.24 -28.95
CA PRO A 240 18.69 -36.42 -28.62
C PRO A 240 17.98 -37.30 -27.57
N ALA A 241 18.03 -38.63 -27.74
CA ALA A 241 17.35 -39.57 -26.84
C ALA A 241 17.73 -39.38 -25.35
N ALA A 242 19.00 -39.05 -25.08
CA ALA A 242 19.47 -38.76 -23.72
C ALA A 242 18.83 -37.50 -23.12
N LEU A 243 18.55 -36.48 -23.95
CA LEU A 243 17.83 -35.29 -23.53
C LEU A 243 16.35 -35.60 -23.27
N CYS A 244 15.69 -36.35 -24.17
CA CYS A 244 14.30 -36.77 -23.98
C CYS A 244 14.10 -37.55 -22.67
N ALA A 245 15.09 -38.37 -22.27
CA ALA A 245 15.04 -39.14 -21.04
C ALA A 245 15.05 -38.27 -19.76
N VAL A 246 15.67 -37.08 -19.82
CA VAL A 246 15.79 -36.18 -18.65
C VAL A 246 14.70 -35.10 -18.57
N LEU A 247 13.97 -34.84 -19.66
CA LEU A 247 12.91 -33.81 -19.69
C LEU A 247 11.84 -33.97 -18.58
N PRO A 248 11.36 -35.19 -18.23
CA PRO A 248 10.41 -35.34 -17.13
C PRO A 248 10.99 -34.88 -15.79
N SER A 249 12.25 -35.25 -15.53
CA SER A 249 12.98 -34.87 -14.32
C SER A 249 13.17 -33.35 -14.22
N ILE A 250 13.53 -32.69 -15.33
CA ILE A 250 13.68 -31.23 -15.40
C ILE A 250 12.33 -30.54 -15.15
N ARG A 251 11.25 -30.98 -15.79
CA ARG A 251 9.90 -30.43 -15.61
C ARG A 251 9.42 -30.58 -14.16
N ASP A 252 9.55 -31.77 -13.59
CA ASP A 252 9.02 -32.06 -12.26
C ASP A 252 9.84 -31.35 -11.17
N THR A 253 11.15 -31.25 -11.36
CA THR A 253 12.02 -30.44 -10.48
C THR A 253 11.74 -28.95 -10.62
N GLY A 254 11.46 -28.47 -11.83
CA GLY A 254 11.01 -27.09 -12.07
C GLY A 254 9.74 -26.74 -11.31
N LYS A 255 8.71 -27.60 -11.38
CA LYS A 255 7.49 -27.44 -10.58
C LYS A 255 7.75 -27.47 -9.09
N SER A 256 8.61 -28.37 -8.63
CA SER A 256 9.01 -28.45 -7.22
C SER A 256 9.74 -27.19 -6.76
N TYR A 257 10.63 -26.64 -7.58
CA TYR A 257 11.35 -25.40 -7.29
C TYR A 257 10.39 -24.21 -7.21
N LEU A 258 9.47 -24.06 -8.16
CA LEU A 258 8.47 -22.98 -8.14
C LEU A 258 7.55 -23.07 -6.92
N ALA A 259 7.11 -24.28 -6.56
CA ALA A 259 6.31 -24.50 -5.36
C ALA A 259 7.09 -24.18 -4.07
N TRP A 260 8.37 -24.54 -4.00
CA TRP A 260 9.26 -24.14 -2.90
C TRP A 260 9.45 -22.62 -2.85
N LEU A 261 9.61 -21.98 -4.01
CA LEU A 261 9.81 -20.55 -4.12
C LEU A 261 8.59 -19.77 -3.61
N ASP A 262 7.40 -20.16 -4.06
CA ASP A 262 6.14 -19.48 -3.74
C ASP A 262 5.65 -19.75 -2.32
N GLY A 263 5.94 -20.94 -1.78
CA GLY A 263 5.62 -21.31 -0.39
C GLY A 263 6.77 -20.97 0.56
N GLU A 264 7.70 -21.91 0.71
CA GLU A 264 8.71 -21.88 1.77
C GLU A 264 9.66 -20.68 1.71
N PHE A 265 10.14 -20.30 0.51
CA PHE A 265 11.10 -19.21 0.39
C PHE A 265 10.44 -17.84 0.53
N THR A 266 9.36 -17.58 -0.21
CA THR A 266 8.68 -16.28 -0.19
C THR A 266 8.09 -15.98 1.20
N GLU A 267 7.59 -16.99 1.94
CA GLU A 267 7.07 -16.81 3.30
C GLU A 267 8.14 -16.36 4.31
N ARG A 268 9.43 -16.62 4.05
CA ARG A 268 10.55 -16.19 4.90
C ARG A 268 11.02 -14.77 4.62
N LEU A 269 10.60 -14.17 3.51
CA LEU A 269 10.98 -12.80 3.18
C LEU A 269 10.20 -11.81 4.04
N THR A 270 10.82 -10.67 4.32
CA THR A 270 10.16 -9.58 5.05
C THR A 270 8.92 -9.08 4.29
N PRO A 271 7.94 -8.44 4.97
CA PRO A 271 6.80 -7.81 4.32
C PRO A 271 7.19 -6.86 3.16
N LEU A 272 8.28 -6.10 3.33
CA LEU A 272 8.80 -5.21 2.29
C LEU A 272 9.30 -5.99 1.06
N GLU A 273 10.11 -7.03 1.27
CA GLU A 273 10.63 -7.87 0.18
C GLU A 273 9.49 -8.55 -0.59
N ARG A 274 8.47 -9.06 0.12
CA ARG A 274 7.27 -9.63 -0.52
C ARG A 274 6.50 -8.60 -1.33
N ALA A 275 6.38 -7.37 -0.83
CA ALA A 275 5.73 -6.28 -1.56
C ALA A 275 6.48 -5.92 -2.85
N TYR A 276 7.82 -5.93 -2.85
CA TYR A 276 8.64 -5.75 -4.05
C TYR A 276 8.54 -6.93 -5.02
N LEU A 277 8.58 -8.18 -4.54
CA LEU A 277 8.41 -9.35 -5.42
C LEU A 277 7.04 -9.37 -6.11
N GLY A 278 6.00 -8.87 -5.44
CA GLY A 278 4.67 -8.69 -6.02
C GLY A 278 4.65 -7.77 -7.25
N LEU A 279 5.63 -6.87 -7.38
CA LEU A 279 5.80 -5.99 -8.54
C LEU A 279 6.42 -6.67 -9.77
N GLY A 280 6.92 -7.90 -9.62
CA GLY A 280 7.52 -8.65 -10.72
C GLY A 280 6.52 -9.14 -11.77
N ALA A 281 5.21 -9.03 -11.53
CA ALA A 281 4.21 -9.35 -12.53
C ALA A 281 4.00 -8.18 -13.50
N ALA A 282 3.84 -8.45 -14.80
CA ALA A 282 3.69 -7.41 -15.83
C ALA A 282 2.55 -6.40 -15.57
N GLU A 283 1.42 -6.84 -15.00
CA GLU A 283 0.34 -5.92 -14.60
C GLU A 283 0.75 -5.01 -13.43
N ALA A 284 1.46 -5.56 -12.43
CA ALA A 284 1.94 -4.78 -11.29
C ALA A 284 3.04 -3.80 -11.72
N ALA A 285 3.92 -4.20 -12.63
CA ALA A 285 4.92 -3.33 -13.25
C ALA A 285 4.28 -2.15 -14.00
N ARG A 286 3.23 -2.40 -14.78
CA ARG A 286 2.45 -1.34 -15.45
C ARG A 286 1.78 -0.40 -14.46
N CYS A 287 1.19 -0.94 -13.39
CA CYS A 287 0.59 -0.14 -12.32
C CYS A 287 1.61 0.79 -11.66
N GLU A 288 2.77 0.26 -11.27
CA GLU A 288 3.82 1.07 -10.65
C GLU A 288 4.36 2.12 -11.62
N ALA A 289 4.44 1.81 -12.92
CA ALA A 289 4.85 2.79 -13.93
C ALA A 289 3.90 4.01 -14.00
N TYR A 290 2.57 3.80 -13.95
CA TYR A 290 1.61 4.91 -13.87
C TYR A 290 1.71 5.65 -12.54
N LEU A 291 1.78 4.94 -11.42
CA LEU A 291 1.89 5.55 -10.09
C LEU A 291 3.14 6.41 -9.95
N ARG A 292 4.27 5.98 -10.50
CA ARG A 292 5.50 6.77 -10.54
C ARG A 292 5.31 8.04 -11.34
N GLN A 293 4.79 7.94 -12.57
CA GLN A 293 4.53 9.12 -13.41
C GLN A 293 3.58 10.09 -12.70
N TYR A 294 2.52 9.58 -12.07
CA TYR A 294 1.58 10.41 -11.30
C TYR A 294 2.26 11.09 -10.12
N ALA A 295 3.07 10.37 -9.35
CA ALA A 295 3.80 10.92 -8.21
C ALA A 295 4.86 11.95 -8.65
N ASP A 296 5.51 11.78 -9.79
CA ASP A 296 6.49 12.74 -10.30
C ASP A 296 5.82 14.07 -10.71
N ILE A 297 4.52 14.05 -11.05
CA ILE A 297 3.72 15.24 -11.37
C ILE A 297 3.15 15.89 -10.10
N TRP A 298 2.50 15.10 -9.24
CA TRP A 298 1.68 15.60 -8.13
C TRP A 298 2.36 15.61 -6.77
N CYS A 299 3.40 14.79 -6.58
CA CYS A 299 4.21 14.76 -5.37
C CYS A 299 5.56 15.46 -5.58
N ALA A 300 5.67 16.36 -6.54
CA ALA A 300 6.86 17.18 -6.69
C ALA A 300 6.98 18.17 -5.51
N PRO A 301 8.18 18.39 -4.94
CA PRO A 301 8.37 19.35 -3.84
C PRO A 301 7.86 20.76 -4.18
N GLU A 302 7.94 21.14 -5.46
CA GLU A 302 7.50 22.44 -5.99
C GLU A 302 5.97 22.63 -5.96
N SER A 303 5.20 21.53 -6.00
CA SER A 303 3.74 21.57 -5.96
C SER A 303 3.22 21.88 -4.55
N GLY A 304 4.06 21.68 -3.52
CA GLY A 304 3.68 21.78 -2.11
C GLY A 304 2.62 20.75 -1.73
N THR A 305 2.37 20.61 -0.43
CA THR A 305 1.21 19.86 0.07
C THR A 305 0.19 20.78 0.68
N LEU A 306 -1.10 20.46 0.47
CA LEU A 306 -2.16 21.24 1.10
C LEU A 306 -1.96 21.25 2.61
N PRO A 307 -2.02 22.43 3.26
CA PRO A 307 -1.78 22.57 4.68
C PRO A 307 -2.85 21.79 5.44
N THR A 308 -2.48 20.59 5.87
CA THR A 308 -3.38 19.66 6.53
C THR A 308 -2.86 19.47 7.95
N PRO A 309 -3.51 20.08 8.96
CA PRO A 309 -3.08 19.97 10.34
C PRO A 309 -3.21 18.54 10.83
N VAL A 310 -2.40 18.17 11.82
CA VAL A 310 -2.62 16.92 12.55
C VAL A 310 -3.88 17.10 13.40
N PHE A 311 -4.78 16.13 13.36
CA PHE A 311 -5.95 16.11 14.22
C PHE A 311 -5.77 15.03 15.27
N THR A 312 -6.01 15.36 16.52
CA THR A 312 -5.85 14.46 17.67
C THR A 312 -7.20 13.96 18.16
N GLU A 313 -7.26 12.82 18.86
CA GLU A 313 -8.52 12.38 19.50
C GLU A 313 -9.01 13.37 20.57
N GLU A 314 -8.13 14.20 21.14
CA GLU A 314 -8.52 15.29 22.05
C GLU A 314 -9.36 16.36 21.34
N ASP A 315 -9.06 16.66 20.06
CA ASP A 315 -9.89 17.52 19.22
C ASP A 315 -11.30 16.95 18.99
N TYR A 316 -11.47 15.64 19.25
CA TYR A 316 -12.71 14.88 19.02
C TYR A 316 -13.34 14.31 20.31
N ALA A 317 -12.79 14.64 21.49
CA ALA A 317 -13.13 14.06 22.78
C ALA A 317 -14.64 14.18 23.14
N PRO A 318 -15.17 13.27 24.00
CA PRO A 318 -16.61 13.07 24.23
C PRO A 318 -17.23 14.15 25.15
N LEU A 319 -17.05 15.42 24.83
CA LEU A 319 -17.88 16.51 25.36
C LEU A 319 -19.25 16.52 24.65
N LYS A 320 -20.27 17.09 25.29
CA LYS A 320 -21.60 17.23 24.69
C LYS A 320 -21.50 18.03 23.39
N PRO A 321 -22.24 17.71 22.31
CA PRO A 321 -22.12 18.35 20.99
C PRO A 321 -22.18 19.89 20.96
N ALA A 322 -22.82 20.53 21.94
CA ALA A 322 -22.90 21.98 22.10
C ALA A 322 -21.70 22.61 22.85
N GLU A 323 -20.88 21.78 23.51
CA GLU A 323 -19.75 22.17 24.36
C GLU A 323 -18.39 21.90 23.68
N ARG A 324 -18.38 21.34 22.46
CA ARG A 324 -17.16 20.98 21.72
C ARG A 324 -16.56 22.18 20.98
N PRO A 325 -15.26 22.46 21.10
CA PRO A 325 -14.55 23.19 20.06
C PRO A 325 -14.33 22.23 18.88
N ARG A 326 -15.25 22.21 17.91
CA ARG A 326 -14.99 21.49 16.65
C ARG A 326 -13.84 22.19 15.92
N ALA A 327 -12.81 21.45 15.51
CA ALA A 327 -11.69 22.01 14.76
C ALA A 327 -12.21 22.70 13.49
N VAL A 328 -11.73 23.92 13.23
CA VAL A 328 -12.04 24.62 11.98
C VAL A 328 -11.51 23.78 10.84
N ALA A 329 -12.36 23.50 9.84
CA ALA A 329 -11.88 22.78 8.66
C ALA A 329 -10.81 23.62 7.95
N PRO A 330 -9.67 23.01 7.57
CA PRO A 330 -8.70 23.67 6.69
C PRO A 330 -9.39 24.24 5.46
N GLU A 331 -8.86 25.36 4.94
CA GLU A 331 -9.49 26.10 3.84
C GLU A 331 -9.82 25.20 2.64
N TRP A 332 -8.89 24.31 2.27
CA TRP A 332 -9.09 23.39 1.16
C TRP A 332 -10.24 22.39 1.42
N MET A 333 -10.36 21.86 2.64
CA MET A 333 -11.47 20.96 3.01
C MET A 333 -12.80 21.71 2.99
N ALA A 334 -12.83 22.94 3.50
CA ALA A 334 -14.03 23.78 3.51
C ALA A 334 -14.47 24.16 2.09
N MET A 335 -13.51 24.45 1.20
CA MET A 335 -13.76 24.75 -0.21
C MET A 335 -14.38 23.55 -0.92
N VAL A 336 -13.76 22.37 -0.79
CA VAL A 336 -14.28 21.12 -1.34
C VAL A 336 -15.67 20.83 -0.79
N ALA A 337 -15.85 20.88 0.52
CA ALA A 337 -17.14 20.63 1.15
C ALA A 337 -18.22 21.59 0.66
N LYS A 338 -17.88 22.87 0.41
CA LYS A 338 -18.82 23.85 -0.14
C LYS A 338 -19.31 23.41 -1.53
N VAL A 339 -18.39 23.11 -2.44
CA VAL A 339 -18.71 22.69 -3.82
C VAL A 339 -19.59 21.44 -3.83
N TYR A 340 -19.24 20.42 -3.03
CA TYR A 340 -19.96 19.14 -3.06
C TYR A 340 -21.23 19.12 -2.19
N SER A 341 -21.33 19.98 -1.17
CA SER A 341 -22.55 20.11 -0.36
C SER A 341 -23.73 20.69 -1.14
N GLU A 342 -23.48 21.37 -2.25
CA GLU A 342 -24.52 21.96 -3.11
C GLU A 342 -25.10 20.92 -4.10
N ASP A 343 -24.34 19.86 -4.41
CA ASP A 343 -24.74 18.76 -5.32
C ASP A 343 -25.26 17.49 -4.58
N ALA A 344 -25.11 17.44 -3.25
CA ALA A 344 -25.69 16.53 -2.23
C ALA A 344 -25.65 14.99 -2.42
N GLN A 345 -25.27 14.46 -3.58
CA GLN A 345 -25.34 13.01 -3.85
C GLN A 345 -24.04 12.26 -3.59
N PHE A 346 -22.90 12.95 -3.52
CA PHE A 346 -21.57 12.33 -3.46
C PHE A 346 -20.61 13.11 -2.54
N GLY A 347 -19.76 12.38 -1.82
CA GLY A 347 -18.57 12.94 -1.18
C GLY A 347 -17.45 13.21 -2.20
N TRP A 348 -16.42 13.93 -1.76
CA TRP A 348 -15.24 14.21 -2.56
C TRP A 348 -14.19 13.12 -2.39
N THR A 349 -13.48 12.81 -3.48
CA THR A 349 -12.32 11.93 -3.49
C THR A 349 -11.11 12.71 -3.99
N GLY A 350 -9.94 12.45 -3.40
CA GLY A 350 -8.70 12.97 -3.93
C GLY A 350 -7.47 12.43 -3.22
N THR A 351 -6.29 12.83 -3.66
CA THR A 351 -5.03 12.58 -2.96
C THR A 351 -4.42 13.87 -2.42
N ILE A 352 -3.96 13.84 -1.17
CA ILE A 352 -3.21 14.94 -0.54
C ILE A 352 -1.79 14.44 -0.30
N GLY A 353 -0.84 15.01 -1.05
CA GLY A 353 0.47 14.40 -1.23
C GLY A 353 0.30 13.00 -1.84
N SER A 354 0.82 11.98 -1.19
CA SER A 354 0.64 10.58 -1.64
C SER A 354 -0.52 9.85 -0.97
N GLN A 355 -1.29 10.50 -0.09
CA GLN A 355 -2.32 9.82 0.70
C GLN A 355 -3.70 9.96 0.06
N PRO A 356 -4.48 8.87 -0.06
CA PRO A 356 -5.86 8.95 -0.52
C PRO A 356 -6.78 9.51 0.60
N TRP A 357 -7.60 10.49 0.22
CA TRP A 357 -8.55 11.19 1.08
C TRP A 357 -9.96 11.15 0.49
N TRP A 358 -10.94 10.86 1.33
CA TRP A 358 -12.36 10.98 1.05
C TRP A 358 -12.97 11.96 2.04
N LEU A 359 -13.69 12.97 1.55
CA LEU A 359 -14.35 13.96 2.40
C LEU A 359 -15.86 13.87 2.25
N TYR A 360 -16.55 13.84 3.39
CA TYR A 360 -18.00 13.78 3.45
C TYR A 360 -18.55 14.86 4.36
N ALA A 361 -19.43 15.70 3.81
CA ALA A 361 -20.10 16.77 4.55
C ALA A 361 -21.41 16.24 5.12
N ALA A 362 -21.39 15.84 6.40
CA ALA A 362 -22.53 15.25 7.07
C ALA A 362 -23.60 16.29 7.45
N GLU A 363 -24.87 15.93 7.30
CA GLU A 363 -25.96 16.78 7.76
C GLU A 363 -26.01 16.86 9.29
N SER A 364 -26.48 18.00 9.79
CA SER A 364 -26.66 18.20 11.23
C SER A 364 -27.74 17.25 11.77
N GLY A 365 -27.51 16.68 12.96
CA GLY A 365 -28.48 15.80 13.62
C GLY A 365 -27.98 14.37 13.69
N ILE A 366 -28.84 13.42 13.33
CA ILE A 366 -28.59 11.98 13.52
C ILE A 366 -27.35 11.53 12.71
N GLU A 367 -27.20 12.01 11.48
CA GLU A 367 -26.07 11.68 10.61
C GLU A 367 -24.74 12.16 11.21
N SER A 368 -24.64 13.43 11.62
CA SER A 368 -23.45 13.93 12.34
C SER A 368 -23.15 13.16 13.64
N ALA A 369 -24.19 12.66 14.34
CA ALA A 369 -24.00 11.84 15.53
C ALA A 369 -23.50 10.42 15.19
N ALA A 370 -23.95 9.85 14.07
CA ALA A 370 -23.45 8.60 13.53
C ALA A 370 -21.99 8.75 13.05
N ALA A 371 -21.65 9.83 12.34
CA ALA A 371 -20.29 10.15 11.90
C ALA A 371 -19.30 10.24 13.08
N MET A 372 -19.70 10.86 14.19
CA MET A 372 -18.88 10.92 15.41
C MET A 372 -18.65 9.54 16.04
N ARG A 373 -19.60 8.61 15.87
CA ARG A 373 -19.50 7.23 16.38
C ARG A 373 -18.79 6.28 15.42
N PHE A 374 -18.53 6.73 14.21
CA PHE A 374 -17.84 5.95 13.19
C PHE A 374 -16.44 5.58 13.70
N LYS A 375 -16.21 4.28 13.92
CA LYS A 375 -15.01 3.76 14.59
C LYS A 375 -14.11 3.00 13.60
N HIS A 376 -12.82 3.09 13.84
CA HIS A 376 -11.77 2.31 13.19
C HIS A 376 -11.80 0.86 13.69
N ASP A 377 -11.26 -0.09 12.92
CA ASP A 377 -11.08 -1.52 13.26
C ASP A 377 -12.17 -2.49 12.78
N GLY A 378 -12.47 -2.49 11.47
CA GLY A 378 -13.24 -3.56 10.82
C GLY A 378 -14.75 -3.49 11.03
N GLN A 379 -15.23 -2.48 11.76
CA GLN A 379 -16.64 -2.09 11.82
C GLN A 379 -17.02 -1.13 10.69
N VAL A 380 -16.18 -0.95 9.67
CA VAL A 380 -16.51 -0.11 8.53
C VAL A 380 -16.55 -0.99 7.30
N ARG A 381 -17.62 -0.87 6.52
CA ARG A 381 -17.77 -1.57 5.25
C ARG A 381 -17.57 -0.59 4.12
N ILE A 382 -16.55 -0.86 3.31
CA ILE A 382 -16.42 -0.28 1.99
C ILE A 382 -16.96 -1.31 1.00
N GLY A 383 -18.09 -0.99 0.39
CA GLY A 383 -18.72 -1.77 -0.67
C GLY A 383 -18.73 -1.01 -2.00
N HIS A 384 -19.36 -1.64 -2.98
CA HIS A 384 -19.61 -1.09 -4.31
C HIS A 384 -21.02 -1.51 -4.74
N ARG A 385 -21.57 -0.87 -5.76
CA ARG A 385 -22.87 -1.30 -6.31
C ARG A 385 -22.79 -2.67 -7.00
N THR A 386 -21.73 -2.91 -7.78
CA THR A 386 -21.36 -4.20 -8.37
C THR A 386 -19.84 -4.31 -8.52
N LEU A 387 -19.27 -5.54 -8.51
CA LEU A 387 -17.83 -5.72 -8.75
C LEU A 387 -17.43 -5.27 -10.17
N ASP A 388 -18.42 -5.25 -11.08
CA ASP A 388 -18.29 -4.72 -12.44
C ASP A 388 -18.14 -3.19 -12.44
N ASP A 389 -18.50 -2.51 -11.34
CA ASP A 389 -18.51 -1.07 -11.23
C ASP A 389 -17.79 -0.47 -9.99
N PRO A 390 -16.47 -0.70 -9.83
CA PRO A 390 -15.69 -0.29 -8.65
C PRO A 390 -15.35 1.21 -8.60
N HIS A 391 -16.04 2.05 -9.38
CA HIS A 391 -15.90 3.51 -9.32
C HIS A 391 -17.05 4.18 -8.58
N ASP A 392 -18.12 3.46 -8.22
CA ASP A 392 -19.22 3.92 -7.36
C ASP A 392 -19.16 3.19 -6.02
N MET A 393 -18.62 3.91 -5.04
CA MET A 393 -18.16 3.36 -3.77
C MET A 393 -19.12 3.74 -2.65
N LEU A 394 -19.50 2.76 -1.85
CA LEU A 394 -20.37 2.94 -0.70
C LEU A 394 -19.58 2.70 0.57
N VAL A 395 -19.66 3.64 1.51
CA VAL A 395 -19.04 3.51 2.82
C VAL A 395 -20.10 3.68 3.89
N GLY A 396 -20.16 2.73 4.80
CA GLY A 396 -21.13 2.76 5.89
C GLY A 396 -20.71 1.91 7.07
N LEU A 397 -21.56 1.94 8.09
CA LEU A 397 -21.45 1.04 9.24
C LEU A 397 -21.96 -0.36 8.86
N PRO A 398 -21.60 -1.40 9.64
CA PRO A 398 -22.04 -2.76 9.40
C PRO A 398 -23.55 -2.86 9.67
N PRO A 399 -24.29 -3.77 9.01
CA PRO A 399 -25.74 -3.87 9.14
C PRO A 399 -26.25 -4.10 10.57
N ASP A 400 -25.39 -4.64 11.45
CA ASP A 400 -25.66 -4.88 12.87
C ASP A 400 -25.41 -3.65 13.76
N ASP A 401 -24.85 -2.55 13.25
CA ASP A 401 -24.73 -1.30 14.00
C ASP A 401 -26.08 -0.57 14.08
N PRO A 402 -26.48 -0.07 15.27
CA PRO A 402 -27.72 0.69 15.46
C PRO A 402 -27.86 1.94 14.57
N HIS A 403 -26.77 2.47 14.02
CA HIS A 403 -26.74 3.65 13.15
C HIS A 403 -26.48 3.33 11.69
N ALA A 404 -26.50 2.06 11.28
CA ALA A 404 -26.21 1.67 9.90
C ALA A 404 -27.09 2.35 8.84
N GLN A 405 -28.35 2.63 9.17
CA GLN A 405 -29.28 3.32 8.28
C GLN A 405 -29.09 4.85 8.27
N ASN A 406 -28.33 5.39 9.23
CA ASN A 406 -28.20 6.82 9.45
C ASN A 406 -26.95 7.43 8.80
N LEU A 407 -26.05 6.59 8.27
CA LEU A 407 -24.80 7.04 7.64
C LEU A 407 -24.40 6.07 6.53
N ILE A 408 -24.72 6.46 5.30
CA ILE A 408 -24.26 5.80 4.07
C ILE A 408 -23.69 6.89 3.17
N MET A 409 -22.41 6.78 2.88
CA MET A 409 -21.66 7.74 2.08
C MET A 409 -21.41 7.14 0.70
N ARG A 410 -21.52 7.98 -0.33
CA ARG A 410 -21.27 7.59 -1.71
C ARG A 410 -20.11 8.40 -2.28
N PHE A 411 -19.14 7.72 -2.87
CA PHE A 411 -17.98 8.34 -3.51
C PHE A 411 -17.90 7.84 -4.95
N ARG A 412 -17.55 8.71 -5.88
CA ARG A 412 -17.48 8.34 -7.30
C ARG A 412 -16.21 8.85 -7.95
N TYR A 413 -15.54 7.98 -8.71
CA TYR A 413 -14.42 8.33 -9.57
C TYR A 413 -14.86 8.43 -11.05
N ASP A 414 -14.48 9.48 -11.76
CA ASP A 414 -14.71 9.64 -13.20
C ASP A 414 -13.71 8.78 -13.99
N VAL A 415 -14.25 7.78 -14.69
CA VAL A 415 -13.46 6.82 -15.48
C VAL A 415 -12.80 7.45 -16.71
N GLU A 416 -13.29 8.61 -17.13
CA GLU A 416 -12.73 9.36 -18.25
C GLU A 416 -11.69 10.40 -17.79
N ASP A 417 -11.54 10.61 -16.47
CA ASP A 417 -10.54 11.50 -15.90
C ASP A 417 -9.23 10.72 -15.56
N PRO A 418 -8.11 11.01 -16.25
CA PRO A 418 -6.83 10.38 -15.98
C PRO A 418 -6.33 10.63 -14.55
N HIS A 419 -6.69 11.77 -13.95
CA HIS A 419 -6.34 12.11 -12.58
C HIS A 419 -7.05 11.18 -11.60
N GLU A 420 -8.38 11.10 -11.67
CA GLU A 420 -9.18 10.28 -10.76
C GLU A 420 -8.88 8.77 -10.92
N MET A 421 -8.49 8.32 -12.13
CA MET A 421 -8.00 6.94 -12.33
C MET A 421 -6.62 6.68 -11.70
N CYS A 422 -5.72 7.67 -11.68
CA CYS A 422 -4.47 7.54 -10.93
C CYS A 422 -4.71 7.50 -9.42
N GLU A 423 -5.63 8.33 -8.91
CA GLU A 423 -6.03 8.30 -7.50
C GLU A 423 -6.66 6.96 -7.11
N LEU A 424 -7.43 6.36 -8.00
CA LEU A 424 -7.97 5.02 -7.81
C LEU A 424 -6.86 3.94 -7.76
N LEU A 425 -5.79 4.08 -8.55
CA LEU A 425 -4.60 3.23 -8.43
C LEU A 425 -3.87 3.45 -7.09
N VAL A 426 -3.71 4.71 -6.65
CA VAL A 426 -3.08 5.05 -5.36
C VAL A 426 -3.89 4.40 -4.24
N LEU A 427 -5.21 4.52 -4.26
CA LEU A 427 -6.09 3.90 -3.28
C LEU A 427 -5.99 2.37 -3.30
N ALA A 428 -6.03 1.75 -4.48
CA ALA A 428 -5.91 0.31 -4.62
C ALA A 428 -4.56 -0.22 -4.09
N ARG A 429 -3.49 0.54 -4.30
CA ARG A 429 -2.12 0.19 -3.90
C ARG A 429 -1.87 0.45 -2.41
N ALA A 430 -2.33 1.58 -1.87
CA ALA A 430 -2.28 1.89 -0.44
C ALA A 430 -3.19 0.98 0.40
N GLY A 431 -4.32 0.56 -0.17
CA GLY A 431 -5.26 -0.34 0.48
C GLY A 431 -5.98 0.24 1.69
N ARG A 432 -5.87 1.55 1.91
CA ARG A 432 -6.56 2.32 2.96
C ARG A 432 -6.88 3.72 2.44
N VAL A 433 -7.89 4.36 3.02
CA VAL A 433 -8.27 5.74 2.73
C VAL A 433 -8.48 6.54 4.01
N ARG A 434 -8.09 7.82 4.00
CA ARG A 434 -8.44 8.77 5.05
C ARG A 434 -9.82 9.36 4.77
N LEU A 435 -10.79 9.00 5.59
CA LEU A 435 -12.15 9.51 5.52
C LEU A 435 -12.33 10.66 6.52
N GLY A 436 -12.55 11.88 6.02
CA GLY A 436 -12.84 13.06 6.83
C GLY A 436 -14.33 13.38 6.85
N PHE A 437 -14.89 13.55 8.05
CA PHE A 437 -16.26 13.98 8.26
C PHE A 437 -16.29 15.48 8.56
N LEU A 438 -17.07 16.22 7.79
CA LEU A 438 -17.24 17.65 7.93
C LEU A 438 -18.69 17.96 8.31
N VAL A 439 -18.92 19.09 9.00
CA VAL A 439 -20.26 19.59 9.29
C VAL A 439 -20.30 21.09 9.11
N ARG A 440 -21.40 21.61 8.58
CA ARG A 440 -21.61 23.05 8.47
C ARG A 440 -21.90 23.64 9.85
N ASP A 441 -21.24 24.74 10.20
CA ASP A 441 -21.50 25.49 11.43
C ASP A 441 -22.56 26.58 11.22
N ALA A 442 -23.03 27.19 12.33
CA ALA A 442 -24.06 28.21 12.29
C ALA A 442 -23.63 29.49 11.54
N GLY A 443 -22.33 29.71 11.34
CA GLY A 443 -21.78 30.81 10.56
C GLY A 443 -21.66 30.50 9.06
N GLY A 444 -22.06 29.31 8.63
CA GLY A 444 -21.91 28.84 7.25
C GLY A 444 -20.52 28.32 6.91
N GLY A 445 -19.60 28.25 7.89
CA GLY A 445 -18.29 27.61 7.74
C GLY A 445 -18.37 26.10 7.92
N PHE A 446 -17.25 25.40 7.72
CA PHE A 446 -17.14 23.97 7.95
C PHE A 446 -16.24 23.65 9.14
N ARG A 447 -16.61 22.61 9.87
CA ARG A 447 -15.85 22.07 10.99
C ARG A 447 -15.58 20.59 10.76
N VAL A 448 -14.39 20.13 11.16
CA VAL A 448 -14.05 18.71 11.12
C VAL A 448 -14.68 18.02 12.32
N LEU A 449 -15.52 17.03 12.06
CA LEU A 449 -16.14 16.18 13.10
C LEU A 449 -15.18 15.08 13.54
N ARG A 450 -14.56 14.41 12.57
CA ARG A 450 -13.65 13.28 12.78
C ARG A 450 -12.86 13.03 11.51
N VAL A 451 -11.64 12.51 11.64
CA VAL A 451 -10.90 11.91 10.54
C VAL A 451 -10.59 10.47 10.91
N VAL A 452 -10.86 9.55 9.99
CA VAL A 452 -10.64 8.13 10.21
C VAL A 452 -9.84 7.47 9.08
N SER A 453 -9.10 6.41 9.38
CA SER A 453 -8.44 5.59 8.35
C SER A 453 -9.22 4.29 8.16
N VAL A 454 -9.69 4.05 6.94
CA VAL A 454 -10.54 2.91 6.60
C VAL A 454 -9.79 1.95 5.68
N PRO A 455 -9.71 0.65 6.00
CA PRO A 455 -9.11 -0.34 5.10
C PRO A 455 -10.03 -0.68 3.91
N VAL A 456 -9.43 -0.84 2.74
CA VAL A 456 -10.11 -1.28 1.51
C VAL A 456 -9.97 -2.80 1.38
N PRO A 457 -11.07 -3.56 1.20
CA PRO A 457 -11.03 -5.01 1.08
C PRO A 457 -10.12 -5.50 -0.08
N PRO A 458 -9.37 -6.61 0.07
CA PRO A 458 -8.45 -7.10 -0.96
C PRO A 458 -9.05 -7.28 -2.36
N ALA A 459 -10.22 -7.92 -2.45
CA ALA A 459 -10.90 -8.14 -3.74
C ALA A 459 -11.30 -6.83 -4.43
N LEU A 460 -11.66 -5.82 -3.64
CA LEU A 460 -12.03 -4.51 -4.16
C LEU A 460 -10.81 -3.74 -4.67
N ARG A 461 -9.68 -3.80 -3.96
CA ARG A 461 -8.40 -3.25 -4.45
C ARG A 461 -8.01 -3.83 -5.81
N GLU A 462 -8.17 -5.14 -5.98
CA GLU A 462 -7.88 -5.81 -7.25
C GLU A 462 -8.80 -5.34 -8.38
N ALA A 463 -10.10 -5.24 -8.12
CA ALA A 463 -11.08 -4.75 -9.09
C ALA A 463 -10.82 -3.28 -9.49
N MET A 464 -10.54 -2.41 -8.51
CA MET A 464 -10.17 -1.00 -8.71
C MET A 464 -8.92 -0.88 -9.59
N ARG A 465 -7.86 -1.60 -9.25
CA ARG A 465 -6.61 -1.63 -10.01
C ARG A 465 -6.87 -2.06 -11.45
N GLY A 466 -7.58 -3.16 -11.65
CA GLY A 466 -7.88 -3.67 -12.99
C GLY A 466 -8.69 -2.68 -13.82
N LYS A 467 -9.65 -1.98 -13.22
CA LYS A 467 -10.45 -0.97 -13.92
C LYS A 467 -9.64 0.28 -14.27
N ALA A 468 -8.92 0.85 -13.31
CA ALA A 468 -8.10 2.03 -13.52
C ALA A 468 -7.00 1.79 -14.57
N LEU A 469 -6.34 0.63 -14.55
CA LEU A 469 -5.36 0.28 -15.57
C LEU A 469 -5.95 0.22 -16.97
N ARG A 470 -7.13 -0.40 -17.14
CA ARG A 470 -7.79 -0.45 -18.45
C ARG A 470 -8.16 0.94 -18.97
N ALA A 471 -8.65 1.82 -18.09
CA ALA A 471 -8.99 3.19 -18.45
C ALA A 471 -7.75 3.99 -18.85
N LEU A 472 -6.68 3.95 -18.03
CA LEU A 472 -5.43 4.64 -18.32
C LEU A 472 -4.73 4.11 -19.58
N ASP A 473 -4.75 2.80 -19.80
CA ASP A 473 -4.23 2.19 -21.03
C ASP A 473 -5.01 2.65 -22.26
N ALA A 474 -6.34 2.80 -22.15
CA ALA A 474 -7.15 3.32 -23.25
C ALA A 474 -6.82 4.80 -23.56
N MET A 475 -6.63 5.62 -22.53
CA MET A 475 -6.30 7.05 -22.69
C MET A 475 -4.88 7.28 -23.24
N THR A 476 -3.91 6.50 -22.77
CA THR A 476 -2.50 6.67 -23.15
C THR A 476 -2.07 5.78 -24.33
N GLY A 477 -2.91 4.83 -24.75
CA GLY A 477 -2.49 3.77 -25.66
C GLY A 477 -1.42 2.88 -25.02
N ALA A 478 -1.58 2.58 -23.73
CA ALA A 478 -0.68 1.76 -22.89
C ALA A 478 0.76 2.28 -22.75
N ASP A 479 0.96 3.60 -22.85
CA ASP A 479 2.25 4.25 -22.62
C ASP A 479 2.17 5.21 -21.42
N PRO A 480 2.61 4.79 -20.22
CA PRO A 480 2.54 5.61 -19.01
C PRO A 480 3.20 6.98 -19.14
N ARG A 481 4.17 7.17 -20.05
CA ARG A 481 4.85 8.46 -20.24
C ARG A 481 3.92 9.54 -20.78
N LYS A 482 2.84 9.16 -21.47
CA LYS A 482 1.85 10.11 -21.98
C LYS A 482 0.92 10.62 -20.89
N LEU A 483 0.92 10.01 -19.70
CA LEU A 483 0.16 10.50 -18.55
C LEU A 483 0.50 11.96 -18.23
N ALA A 484 1.78 12.33 -18.33
CA ALA A 484 2.24 13.70 -18.10
C ALA A 484 1.58 14.72 -19.04
N VAL A 485 1.23 14.32 -20.27
CA VAL A 485 0.53 15.20 -21.22
C VAL A 485 -0.94 15.35 -20.87
N LEU A 486 -1.56 14.29 -20.36
CA LEU A 486 -2.98 14.26 -20.01
C LEU A 486 -3.29 14.98 -18.70
N ILE A 487 -2.36 14.94 -17.75
CA ILE A 487 -2.53 15.52 -16.40
C ILE A 487 -1.85 16.90 -16.28
N ALA A 488 -0.97 17.28 -17.21
CA ALA A 488 -0.34 18.59 -17.17
C ALA A 488 -1.42 19.70 -17.13
N PRO A 489 -1.32 20.66 -16.19
CA PRO A 489 -2.25 21.78 -16.17
C PRO A 489 -2.14 22.52 -17.51
N GLU A 490 -3.26 22.70 -18.21
CA GLU A 490 -3.27 23.47 -19.46
C GLU A 490 -2.59 24.82 -19.22
N ALA A 491 -1.54 25.09 -19.98
CA ALA A 491 -0.81 26.36 -19.94
C ALA A 491 -1.68 27.50 -20.51
N GLY A 492 -2.70 27.89 -19.76
CA GLY A 492 -3.64 28.97 -20.07
C GLY A 492 -5.08 28.51 -20.27
N GLY A 493 -5.81 28.24 -19.17
CA GLY A 493 -7.25 28.00 -19.29
C GLY A 493 -7.96 27.66 -17.98
N ARG A 494 -8.62 28.67 -17.39
CA ARG A 494 -9.68 28.60 -16.36
C ARG A 494 -9.33 27.97 -15.01
N ALA A 495 -9.39 28.81 -13.97
CA ALA A 495 -9.45 28.40 -12.58
C ALA A 495 -10.57 27.36 -12.37
N ALA A 496 -10.31 26.39 -11.48
CA ALA A 496 -11.26 25.43 -10.98
C ALA A 496 -12.59 26.12 -10.63
N GLY A 497 -13.64 25.86 -11.40
CA GLY A 497 -14.94 26.53 -11.23
C GLY A 497 -15.92 26.46 -12.39
N GLU A 498 -15.51 26.04 -13.60
CA GLU A 498 -16.44 25.92 -14.73
C GLU A 498 -16.49 24.47 -15.24
N ARG A 499 -17.28 23.61 -14.57
CA ARG A 499 -17.88 22.48 -15.27
C ARG A 499 -18.80 23.05 -16.34
N GLY A 500 -18.51 22.75 -17.60
CA GLY A 500 -19.37 23.10 -18.72
C GLY A 500 -20.79 22.58 -18.48
N GLU A 501 -21.77 23.45 -18.73
CA GLU A 501 -23.19 23.11 -18.74
C GLU A 501 -23.42 21.85 -19.58
N SER A 502 -24.02 20.82 -18.98
CA SER A 502 -24.59 19.70 -19.73
C SER A 502 -25.68 20.23 -20.67
N PRO A 503 -25.77 19.77 -21.93
CA PRO A 503 -26.90 20.12 -22.78
C PRO A 503 -28.17 19.61 -22.12
N ALA A 504 -29.15 20.49 -21.96
CA ALA A 504 -30.49 20.13 -21.50
C ALA A 504 -31.10 19.11 -22.47
N GLU A 505 -31.17 17.85 -22.06
CA GLU A 505 -32.09 16.88 -22.65
C GLU A 505 -33.30 16.74 -21.73
N ASP A 506 -34.48 16.91 -22.33
CA ASP A 506 -35.80 16.93 -21.70
C ASP A 506 -36.02 15.70 -20.81
N VAL A 507 -36.06 15.91 -19.49
CA VAL A 507 -36.47 14.89 -18.52
C VAL A 507 -37.99 14.93 -18.42
N ASP A 508 -38.61 13.85 -18.89
CA ASP A 508 -40.04 13.57 -18.77
C ASP A 508 -40.48 13.54 -17.30
N ASP A 509 -41.57 14.24 -17.01
CA ASP A 509 -42.11 14.64 -15.69
C ASP A 509 -42.77 13.46 -14.94
N THR A 510 -42.01 12.40 -14.60
CA THR A 510 -42.55 11.26 -13.83
C THR A 510 -41.58 10.69 -12.77
N TRP A 511 -41.18 11.51 -11.79
CA TRP A 511 -40.50 11.02 -10.57
C TRP A 511 -41.06 11.64 -9.27
N GLY A 512 -42.37 11.87 -9.22
CA GLY A 512 -43.10 12.11 -7.97
C GLY A 512 -43.81 10.84 -7.51
N ASP A 513 -43.11 9.94 -6.80
CA ASP A 513 -43.64 8.92 -5.86
C ASP A 513 -42.64 7.77 -5.61
N ALA A 514 -41.42 8.06 -5.15
CA ALA A 514 -40.46 7.02 -4.71
C ALA A 514 -39.71 7.38 -3.42
N VAL A 515 -40.34 8.16 -2.54
CA VAL A 515 -39.90 8.36 -1.15
C VAL A 515 -40.89 7.64 -0.24
N ASP A 516 -40.87 6.31 -0.23
CA ASP A 516 -41.09 5.48 0.97
C ASP A 516 -41.05 3.98 0.63
N GLY A 517 -40.40 3.19 1.49
CA GLY A 517 -40.72 1.77 1.67
C GLY A 517 -39.98 0.74 0.80
N GLY A 518 -38.64 0.65 0.92
CA GLY A 518 -37.90 -0.53 0.43
C GLY A 518 -36.49 -0.23 -0.04
N LEU A 519 -35.62 0.23 0.85
CA LEU A 519 -34.31 0.81 0.56
C LEU A 519 -33.22 -0.16 0.04
N PHE A 520 -33.53 -1.37 -0.46
CA PHE A 520 -32.62 -2.22 -1.25
C PHE A 520 -33.41 -3.27 -2.08
N PRO A 521 -33.16 -3.45 -3.39
CA PRO A 521 -33.30 -4.76 -4.04
C PRO A 521 -32.28 -5.73 -3.41
N ARG A 522 -32.61 -7.02 -3.30
CA ARG A 522 -31.77 -8.07 -2.69
C ARG A 522 -30.45 -8.40 -3.44
N GLY A 523 -29.81 -7.42 -4.08
CA GLY A 523 -28.58 -7.58 -4.86
C GLY A 523 -27.44 -6.61 -4.52
N ASP A 524 -27.69 -5.53 -3.78
CA ASP A 524 -26.63 -4.59 -3.40
C ASP A 524 -25.80 -5.16 -2.24
N THR A 525 -24.48 -5.30 -2.44
CA THR A 525 -23.60 -5.99 -1.49
C THR A 525 -22.71 -5.01 -0.75
N LEU A 526 -23.15 -4.63 0.46
CA LEU A 526 -22.27 -4.12 1.52
C LEU A 526 -21.64 -5.33 2.22
N PHE A 527 -20.48 -5.78 1.74
CA PHE A 527 -19.76 -6.92 2.33
C PHE A 527 -19.20 -6.61 3.72
#